data_AF-A0A381VGR0-F1
#
_entry.id   AF-A0A381VGR0-F1
#
_cell.length_a   1.000
_cell.length_b   1.000
_cell.length_c   1.000
_cell.angle_alpha   90.00
_cell.angle_beta   90.00
_cell.angle_gamma   90.00
#
_symmetry.space_group_name_H-M   'P 1'
#
loop_
_entity.id
_entity.type
_entity.pdbx_description
1 polymer ?
#
loop_
_entity_poly.entity_id
_entity_poly.type
_entity_poly.pdbx_seq_one_letter_code
_entity_poly.pdbx_strand_id
1 'polypeptide(L)'
;MALTTNFNADPYYDDYNADDAYYRILFRPGFAVQAREVTQLQTILQKQVERHGSHTFQDGSIVLGCELNYDNNIKSIQLETQFAGVDVATTDFANGIATGGTSNARAVVVATAASTATDQPVIVVNYLNNNTFDDGETITIEGTSTQANTVSSAGAAGISTGAETAAAVVSCQSGVFYVGGYFVFKEAESLILEKFSSTPSYRVGFQVTESIINSDTDGNLLDPAQGAYNYAAAGANRFKIALGLSAKAYTAEDKVEAAADENFYQLLKLSSGVKLEETNYPIYSDLEKTLAKRTYDESGDYTLTPFNLQLATHQGITGTTANSGSGAPSTLTGTGTSFDTELAAGDVVFLSGNTAQTATISAVTNSTVATLTGTPGTLVTATSGQTIKFESKFSAGV
;
A
#
# COMPACT_ATOMS: atom_id res chain seq x y z
N MET A 1 -10.38 -5.06 3.80
CA MET A 1 -11.71 -5.63 3.50
C MET A 1 -11.97 -6.73 4.52
N ALA A 2 -13.13 -6.75 5.17
CA ALA A 2 -13.42 -7.75 6.19
C ALA A 2 -13.72 -9.10 5.52
N LEU A 3 -13.17 -10.18 6.07
CA LEU A 3 -13.59 -11.55 5.76
C LEU A 3 -15.10 -11.69 5.93
N THR A 4 -15.72 -12.44 5.03
CA THR A 4 -17.18 -12.49 4.85
C THR A 4 -17.84 -13.68 5.54
N THR A 5 -17.06 -14.68 5.96
CA THR A 5 -17.60 -15.89 6.60
C THR A 5 -18.29 -15.55 7.92
N ASN A 6 -19.58 -15.86 8.01
CA ASN A 6 -20.36 -15.72 9.23
C ASN A 6 -20.32 -17.03 10.05
N PHE A 7 -19.67 -17.00 11.22
CA PHE A 7 -19.62 -18.13 12.15
C PHE A 7 -20.85 -18.23 13.07
N ASN A 8 -21.70 -17.19 13.12
CA ASN A 8 -22.97 -17.22 13.85
C ASN A 8 -24.10 -17.79 12.97
N ALA A 9 -23.87 -18.99 12.46
CA ALA A 9 -24.83 -19.73 11.63
C ALA A 9 -24.71 -21.23 11.93
N ASP A 10 -25.70 -22.01 11.51
CA ASP A 10 -25.65 -23.47 11.62
C ASP A 10 -24.40 -24.01 10.89
N PRO A 11 -23.66 -24.98 11.47
CA PRO A 11 -23.84 -25.61 12.79
C PRO A 11 -23.05 -24.96 13.94
N TYR A 12 -22.37 -23.82 13.73
CA TYR A 12 -21.35 -23.29 14.63
C TYR A 12 -21.88 -22.35 15.71
N TYR A 13 -22.89 -21.54 15.40
CA TYR A 13 -23.57 -20.62 16.32
C TYR A 13 -22.62 -19.81 17.22
N ASP A 14 -21.50 -19.30 16.66
CA ASP A 14 -20.59 -18.44 17.40
C ASP A 14 -21.20 -17.06 17.60
N ASP A 15 -21.88 -16.88 18.73
CA ASP A 15 -22.61 -15.67 19.07
C ASP A 15 -21.76 -14.65 19.84
N TYR A 16 -20.44 -14.68 19.67
CA TYR A 16 -19.55 -13.67 20.24
C TYR A 16 -19.96 -12.25 19.81
N ASN A 17 -20.06 -11.34 20.78
CA ASN A 17 -20.29 -9.92 20.57
C ASN A 17 -19.17 -9.09 21.20
N ALA A 18 -18.57 -8.19 20.43
CA ALA A 18 -17.52 -7.30 20.91
C ALA A 18 -18.03 -6.25 21.91
N ASP A 19 -19.30 -5.85 21.81
CA ASP A 19 -19.92 -4.81 22.67
C ASP A 19 -20.11 -5.28 24.12
N ASP A 20 -20.23 -6.60 24.32
CA ASP A 20 -20.36 -7.19 25.66
C ASP A 20 -19.05 -7.12 26.47
N ALA A 21 -17.93 -6.79 25.83
CA ALA A 21 -16.62 -6.61 26.46
C ALA A 21 -16.14 -7.80 27.31
N TYR A 22 -16.50 -9.02 26.94
CA TYR A 22 -15.95 -10.23 27.56
C TYR A 22 -14.55 -10.52 27.02
N TYR A 23 -13.56 -10.62 27.91
CA TYR A 23 -12.15 -10.87 27.57
C TYR A 23 -11.67 -12.27 27.94
N ARG A 24 -12.45 -13.03 28.71
CA ARG A 24 -12.06 -14.36 29.17
C ARG A 24 -13.28 -15.18 29.57
N ILE A 25 -13.28 -16.45 29.19
CA ILE A 25 -14.23 -17.44 29.69
C ILE A 25 -13.71 -18.01 31.02
N LEU A 26 -14.56 -18.02 32.04
CA LEU A 26 -14.24 -18.50 33.39
C LEU A 26 -14.91 -19.86 33.63
N PHE A 27 -14.19 -20.94 33.38
CA PHE A 27 -14.69 -22.29 33.67
C PHE A 27 -14.86 -22.49 35.17
N ARG A 28 -16.03 -23.00 35.57
CA ARG A 28 -16.34 -23.29 36.97
C ARG A 28 -16.06 -24.76 37.27
N PRO A 29 -15.31 -25.09 38.33
CA PRO A 29 -15.16 -26.47 38.77
C PRO A 29 -16.51 -27.13 39.04
N GLY A 30 -16.68 -28.37 38.60
CA GLY A 30 -17.93 -29.14 38.77
C GLY A 30 -19.02 -28.87 37.73
N PHE A 31 -18.79 -27.98 36.76
CA PHE A 31 -19.69 -27.75 35.63
C PHE A 31 -19.07 -28.30 34.34
N ALA A 32 -19.91 -28.89 33.48
CA ALA A 32 -19.48 -29.38 32.16
C ALA A 32 -19.19 -28.21 31.21
N VAL A 33 -18.10 -28.31 30.46
CA VAL A 33 -17.72 -27.34 29.45
C VAL A 33 -18.65 -27.45 28.25
N GLN A 34 -19.14 -26.32 27.76
CA GLN A 34 -20.03 -26.26 26.59
C GLN A 34 -19.25 -25.90 25.33
N ALA A 35 -19.67 -26.41 24.17
CA ALA A 35 -19.04 -26.08 22.88
C ALA A 35 -18.99 -24.57 22.64
N ARG A 36 -20.08 -23.86 22.95
CA ARG A 36 -20.17 -22.39 22.88
C ARG A 36 -19.03 -21.69 23.62
N GLU A 37 -18.69 -22.14 24.82
CA GLU A 37 -17.63 -21.54 25.64
C GLU A 37 -16.25 -21.70 25.00
N VAL A 38 -16.00 -22.84 24.35
CA VAL A 38 -14.73 -23.13 23.67
C VAL A 38 -14.62 -22.39 22.34
N THR A 39 -15.72 -22.24 21.61
CA THR A 39 -15.78 -21.43 20.39
C THR A 39 -15.53 -19.95 20.72
N GLN A 40 -16.26 -19.39 21.68
CA GLN A 40 -16.06 -17.99 22.08
C GLN A 40 -14.64 -17.72 22.63
N LEU A 41 -14.04 -18.68 23.34
CA LEU A 41 -12.64 -18.56 23.78
C LEU A 41 -11.69 -18.34 22.59
N GLN A 42 -11.86 -19.10 21.51
CA GLN A 42 -11.06 -18.95 20.28
C GLN A 42 -11.30 -17.59 19.63
N THR A 43 -12.56 -17.17 19.53
CA THR A 43 -12.93 -15.88 18.92
C THR A 43 -12.40 -14.70 19.71
N ILE A 44 -12.46 -14.74 21.04
CA ILE A 44 -11.88 -13.72 21.92
C ILE A 44 -10.37 -13.61 21.70
N LEU A 45 -9.66 -14.73 21.69
CA LEU A 45 -8.22 -14.75 21.46
C LEU A 45 -7.87 -14.19 20.07
N GLN A 46 -8.59 -14.64 19.04
CA GLN A 46 -8.40 -14.17 17.67
C GLN A 46 -8.63 -12.66 17.55
N LYS A 47 -9.65 -12.12 18.23
CA LYS A 47 -9.89 -10.66 18.26
C LYS A 47 -8.78 -9.88 18.95
N GLN A 48 -8.10 -10.44 19.95
CA GLN A 48 -6.91 -9.79 20.52
C GLN A 48 -5.75 -9.74 19.52
N VAL A 49 -5.53 -10.84 18.79
CA VAL A 49 -4.50 -10.92 17.73
C VAL A 49 -4.81 -9.96 16.59
N GLU A 50 -6.07 -9.90 16.13
CA GLU A 50 -6.54 -8.98 15.10
C GLU A 50 -6.31 -7.51 15.49
N ARG A 51 -6.65 -7.12 16.73
CA ARG A 51 -6.42 -5.75 17.21
C ARG A 51 -4.94 -5.39 17.25
N HIS A 52 -4.09 -6.30 17.71
CA HIS A 52 -2.65 -6.10 17.70
C HIS A 52 -2.09 -6.02 16.26
N GLY A 53 -2.54 -6.92 15.40
CA GLY A 53 -2.16 -6.96 13.98
C GLY A 53 -2.55 -5.68 13.25
N SER A 54 -3.80 -5.23 13.38
CA SER A 54 -4.33 -4.04 12.71
C SER A 54 -3.73 -2.72 13.20
N HIS A 55 -3.24 -2.68 14.44
CA HIS A 55 -2.46 -1.54 14.91
C HIS A 55 -1.07 -1.46 14.24
N THR A 56 -0.50 -2.62 13.92
CA THR A 56 0.83 -2.72 13.32
C THR A 56 0.77 -2.63 11.80
N PHE A 57 0.01 -3.50 11.14
CA PHE A 57 -0.06 -3.66 9.69
C PHE A 57 -1.40 -3.21 9.13
N GLN A 58 -1.38 -2.66 7.91
CA GLN A 58 -2.59 -2.48 7.14
C GLN A 58 -3.05 -3.82 6.56
N ASP A 59 -4.36 -3.98 6.44
CA ASP A 59 -4.97 -5.13 5.76
C ASP A 59 -4.52 -5.20 4.29
N GLY A 60 -4.07 -6.38 3.84
CA GLY A 60 -3.41 -6.54 2.54
C GLY A 60 -1.90 -6.33 2.55
N SER A 61 -1.29 -6.19 3.73
CA SER A 61 0.16 -6.01 3.86
C SER A 61 0.90 -7.34 3.83
N ILE A 62 2.04 -7.35 3.13
CA ILE A 62 3.10 -8.33 3.32
C ILE A 62 3.67 -8.13 4.73
N VAL A 63 3.81 -9.18 5.53
CA VAL A 63 4.40 -9.09 6.89
C VAL A 63 5.84 -9.58 6.87
N LEU A 64 6.07 -10.73 6.22
CA LEU A 64 7.38 -11.37 6.10
C LEU A 64 7.40 -12.21 4.82
N GLY A 65 8.48 -12.13 4.03
CA GLY A 65 8.55 -12.86 2.77
C GLY A 65 7.49 -12.38 1.78
N CYS A 66 6.78 -13.31 1.13
CA CYS A 66 5.72 -13.01 0.13
C CYS A 66 6.15 -12.04 -0.99
N GLU A 67 7.46 -11.84 -1.19
CA GLU A 67 8.00 -10.94 -2.18
C GLU A 67 7.62 -11.44 -3.58
N LEU A 68 7.20 -10.51 -4.44
CA LEU A 68 6.89 -10.82 -5.83
C LEU A 68 8.12 -10.60 -6.71
N ASN A 69 8.48 -11.63 -7.45
CA ASN A 69 9.49 -11.56 -8.49
C ASN A 69 8.85 -11.75 -9.87
N TYR A 70 8.97 -10.73 -10.72
CA TYR A 70 8.48 -10.72 -12.08
C TYR A 70 9.66 -10.83 -13.05
N ASP A 71 9.56 -11.77 -13.99
CA ASP A 71 10.54 -12.02 -15.03
C ASP A 71 9.87 -12.19 -16.40
N ASN A 72 10.28 -11.38 -17.37
CA ASN A 72 9.85 -11.43 -18.76
C ASN A 72 10.97 -11.73 -19.76
N ASN A 73 12.16 -12.07 -19.26
CA ASN A 73 13.27 -12.56 -20.07
C ASN A 73 13.32 -14.10 -20.11
N ILE A 74 12.38 -14.77 -19.44
CA ILE A 74 12.25 -16.22 -19.37
C ILE A 74 11.70 -16.82 -20.68
N LYS A 75 11.96 -18.11 -20.90
CA LYS A 75 11.58 -18.84 -22.10
C LYS A 75 10.56 -19.92 -21.80
N SER A 76 9.64 -20.15 -22.72
CA SER A 76 8.68 -21.26 -22.69
C SER A 76 9.00 -22.28 -23.78
N ILE A 77 8.80 -23.56 -23.47
CA ILE A 77 8.92 -24.67 -24.41
C ILE A 77 7.55 -25.33 -24.53
N GLN A 78 7.09 -25.51 -25.76
CA GLN A 78 5.89 -26.28 -26.06
C GLN A 78 6.26 -27.76 -26.19
N LEU A 79 5.49 -28.62 -25.52
CA LEU A 79 5.65 -30.07 -25.55
C LEU A 79 4.55 -30.70 -26.42
N GLU A 80 4.78 -31.89 -26.95
CA GLU A 80 3.73 -32.71 -27.55
C GLU A 80 2.75 -33.19 -26.47
N THR A 81 1.46 -33.37 -26.82
CA THR A 81 0.44 -33.85 -25.87
C THR A 81 0.72 -35.26 -25.35
N GLN A 82 1.43 -36.08 -26.14
CA GLN A 82 1.70 -37.47 -25.82
C GLN A 82 3.18 -37.81 -26.05
N PHE A 83 3.69 -38.70 -25.19
CA PHE A 83 4.99 -39.33 -25.35
C PHE A 83 4.81 -40.85 -25.30
N ALA A 84 5.29 -41.55 -26.33
CA ALA A 84 5.15 -43.01 -26.46
C ALA A 84 3.71 -43.55 -26.29
N GLY A 85 2.71 -42.75 -26.67
CA GLY A 85 1.28 -43.12 -26.57
C GLY A 85 0.64 -42.89 -25.20
N VAL A 86 1.34 -42.23 -24.27
CA VAL A 86 0.82 -41.81 -22.96
C VAL A 86 0.74 -40.28 -22.91
N ASP A 87 -0.33 -39.75 -22.33
CA ASP A 87 -0.53 -38.30 -22.17
C ASP A 87 0.54 -37.69 -21.26
N VAL A 88 1.08 -36.55 -21.67
CA VAL A 88 2.10 -35.82 -20.93
C VAL A 88 1.45 -35.01 -19.80
N ALA A 89 1.68 -35.42 -18.56
CA ALA A 89 1.24 -34.69 -17.38
C ALA A 89 2.26 -33.58 -17.03
N THR A 90 1.87 -32.33 -17.26
CA THR A 90 2.76 -31.17 -17.00
C THR A 90 3.19 -31.03 -15.53
N THR A 91 2.41 -31.57 -14.60
CA THR A 91 2.76 -31.64 -13.17
C THR A 91 4.03 -32.43 -12.90
N ASP A 92 4.35 -33.41 -13.75
CA ASP A 92 5.53 -34.27 -13.59
C ASP A 92 6.84 -33.54 -13.94
N PHE A 93 6.73 -32.37 -14.60
CA PHE A 93 7.84 -31.50 -14.96
C PHE A 93 8.04 -30.38 -13.94
N ALA A 94 7.07 -30.13 -13.06
CA ALA A 94 7.10 -29.00 -12.14
C ALA A 94 8.31 -29.08 -11.19
N ASN A 95 9.03 -27.96 -11.05
CA ASN A 95 10.24 -27.82 -10.23
C ASN A 95 11.40 -28.77 -10.60
N GLY A 96 11.33 -29.45 -11.75
CA GLY A 96 12.38 -30.34 -12.25
C GLY A 96 13.47 -29.61 -13.02
N ILE A 97 14.59 -30.29 -13.25
CA ILE A 97 15.63 -29.85 -14.20
C ILE A 97 15.41 -30.60 -15.50
N ALA A 98 14.98 -29.87 -16.54
CA ALA A 98 14.79 -30.39 -17.89
C ALA A 98 16.13 -30.45 -18.63
N THR A 99 16.43 -31.60 -19.22
CA THR A 99 17.64 -31.83 -20.05
C THR A 99 17.25 -32.29 -21.45
N GLY A 100 17.77 -31.61 -22.47
CA GLY A 100 17.57 -31.95 -23.88
C GLY A 100 18.49 -33.10 -24.32
N GLY A 101 17.91 -34.12 -24.96
CA GLY A 101 18.64 -35.30 -25.40
C GLY A 101 19.62 -35.05 -26.56
N THR A 102 19.34 -34.07 -27.41
CA THR A 102 20.18 -33.74 -28.57
C THR A 102 21.03 -32.49 -28.28
N SER A 103 20.38 -31.44 -27.78
CA SER A 103 21.00 -30.13 -27.53
C SER A 103 21.92 -30.11 -26.29
N ASN A 104 21.72 -31.06 -25.36
CA ASN A 104 22.27 -31.00 -24.00
C ASN A 104 21.93 -29.68 -23.27
N ALA A 105 20.84 -29.01 -23.68
CA ALA A 105 20.29 -27.86 -22.97
C ALA A 105 19.83 -28.29 -21.57
N ARG A 106 20.10 -27.46 -20.56
CA ARG A 106 19.68 -27.70 -19.17
C ARG A 106 18.95 -26.48 -18.66
N ALA A 107 17.75 -26.66 -18.12
CA ALA A 107 16.96 -25.56 -17.57
C ALA A 107 16.11 -26.02 -16.39
N VAL A 108 15.90 -25.14 -15.42
CA VAL A 108 14.95 -25.36 -14.31
C VAL A 108 13.55 -24.99 -14.79
N VAL A 109 12.58 -25.87 -14.54
CA VAL A 109 11.16 -25.59 -14.79
C VAL A 109 10.61 -24.70 -13.66
N VAL A 110 10.25 -23.47 -14.01
CA VAL A 110 9.73 -22.46 -13.07
C VAL A 110 8.21 -22.54 -12.93
N ALA A 111 7.52 -22.84 -14.03
CA ALA A 111 6.08 -22.99 -14.06
C ALA A 111 5.66 -23.89 -15.23
N THR A 112 4.46 -24.46 -15.13
CA THR A 112 3.93 -25.38 -16.14
C THR A 112 2.46 -25.04 -16.45
N ALA A 113 2.05 -25.18 -17.71
CA ALA A 113 0.67 -25.02 -18.14
C ALA A 113 0.23 -26.26 -18.93
N ALA A 114 -0.86 -26.89 -18.49
CA ALA A 114 -1.46 -28.02 -19.20
C ALA A 114 -1.98 -27.61 -20.60
N SER A 115 -2.14 -28.60 -21.48
CA SER A 115 -2.77 -28.40 -22.79
C SER A 115 -4.19 -27.88 -22.68
N THR A 116 -4.60 -27.04 -23.61
CA THR A 116 -5.99 -26.62 -23.81
C THR A 116 -6.48 -27.12 -25.17
N ALA A 117 -7.70 -26.77 -25.56
CA ALA A 117 -8.22 -27.09 -26.89
C ALA A 117 -7.41 -26.41 -28.02
N THR A 118 -6.70 -25.30 -27.72
CA THR A 118 -5.96 -24.50 -28.69
C THR A 118 -4.45 -24.56 -28.49
N ASP A 119 -4.00 -24.81 -27.26
CA ASP A 119 -2.60 -24.74 -26.88
C ASP A 119 -2.07 -26.11 -26.50
N GLN A 120 -0.86 -26.40 -26.96
CA GLN A 120 -0.07 -27.53 -26.49
C GLN A 120 0.34 -27.34 -25.02
N PRO A 121 0.72 -28.41 -24.30
CA PRO A 121 1.32 -28.28 -22.97
C PRO A 121 2.59 -27.40 -23.03
N VAL A 122 2.78 -26.55 -22.03
CA VAL A 122 3.91 -25.61 -21.97
C VAL A 122 4.66 -25.75 -20.65
N ILE A 123 5.98 -25.75 -20.72
CA ILE A 123 6.85 -25.55 -19.56
C ILE A 123 7.57 -24.21 -19.71
N VAL A 124 7.62 -23.42 -18.64
CA VAL A 124 8.40 -22.19 -18.61
C VAL A 124 9.68 -22.45 -17.84
N VAL A 125 10.81 -22.15 -18.45
CA VAL A 125 12.12 -22.60 -18.03
C VAL A 125 13.12 -21.47 -17.91
N ASN A 126 13.99 -21.57 -16.90
CA ASN A 126 15.16 -20.72 -16.74
C ASN A 126 16.43 -21.55 -17.00
N TYR A 127 17.24 -21.13 -17.97
CA TYR A 127 18.40 -21.89 -18.41
C TYR A 127 19.53 -21.92 -17.37
N LEU A 128 20.12 -23.11 -17.20
CA LEU A 128 21.29 -23.34 -16.36
C LEU A 128 22.60 -23.35 -17.15
N ASN A 129 22.52 -23.51 -18.48
CA ASN A 129 23.65 -23.45 -19.39
C ASN A 129 23.34 -22.59 -20.62
N ASN A 130 24.33 -22.38 -21.49
CA ASN A 130 24.18 -21.55 -22.68
C ASN A 130 23.70 -22.32 -23.92
N ASN A 131 23.14 -23.53 -23.73
CA ASN A 131 22.60 -24.35 -24.80
C ASN A 131 21.08 -24.16 -24.84
N THR A 132 20.52 -24.08 -26.03
CA THR A 132 19.07 -23.94 -26.27
C THR A 132 18.47 -25.28 -26.68
N PHE A 133 17.21 -25.52 -26.34
CA PHE A 133 16.51 -26.72 -26.82
C PHE A 133 16.29 -26.69 -28.34
N ASP A 134 16.10 -27.86 -28.94
CA ASP A 134 15.82 -28.06 -30.36
C ASP A 134 14.37 -28.53 -30.59
N ASP A 135 13.79 -28.24 -31.76
CA ASP A 135 12.46 -28.71 -32.16
C ASP A 135 12.45 -30.24 -32.31
N GLY A 136 11.44 -30.89 -31.74
CA GLY A 136 11.24 -32.34 -31.84
C GLY A 136 12.19 -33.18 -31.00
N GLU A 137 13.01 -32.57 -30.14
CA GLU A 137 13.92 -33.31 -29.27
C GLU A 137 13.19 -33.86 -28.03
N THR A 138 13.72 -34.97 -27.50
CA THR A 138 13.22 -35.54 -26.24
C THR A 138 13.85 -34.80 -25.05
N ILE A 139 13.01 -34.24 -24.20
CA ILE A 139 13.36 -33.65 -22.91
C ILE A 139 13.15 -34.70 -21.83
N THR A 140 14.12 -34.81 -20.93
CA THR A 140 14.05 -35.67 -19.74
C THR A 140 14.22 -34.83 -18.47
N ILE A 141 13.46 -35.14 -17.43
CA ILE A 141 13.67 -34.52 -16.10
C ILE A 141 14.76 -35.29 -15.35
N GLU A 142 15.78 -34.57 -14.87
CA GLU A 142 16.88 -35.18 -14.12
C GLU A 142 16.38 -35.90 -12.86
N GLY A 143 16.78 -37.17 -12.71
CA GLY A 143 16.43 -37.99 -11.55
C GLY A 143 15.05 -38.66 -11.63
N THR A 144 14.30 -38.50 -12.72
CA THR A 144 13.03 -39.19 -12.96
C THR A 144 13.02 -39.91 -14.31
N SER A 145 11.96 -40.67 -14.59
CA SER A 145 11.69 -41.27 -15.90
C SER A 145 10.78 -40.40 -16.78
N THR A 146 10.44 -39.19 -16.32
CA THR A 146 9.52 -38.28 -17.01
C THR A 146 10.17 -37.75 -18.27
N GLN A 147 9.51 -37.98 -19.41
CA GLN A 147 9.98 -37.57 -20.73
C GLN A 147 8.84 -36.99 -21.55
N ALA A 148 9.16 -36.02 -22.41
CA ALA A 148 8.28 -35.48 -23.44
C ALA A 148 9.10 -35.02 -24.63
N ASN A 149 8.48 -34.97 -25.81
CA ASN A 149 9.10 -34.34 -26.97
C ASN A 149 8.70 -32.87 -27.03
N THR A 150 9.62 -32.01 -27.43
CA THR A 150 9.27 -30.65 -27.86
C THR A 150 8.48 -30.71 -29.16
N VAL A 151 7.60 -29.73 -29.38
CA VAL A 151 6.84 -29.64 -30.63
C VAL A 151 7.78 -29.47 -31.82
N SER A 152 7.39 -30.03 -32.97
CA SER A 152 8.07 -29.78 -34.24
C SER A 152 7.11 -29.85 -35.41
N SER A 153 7.53 -29.29 -36.55
CA SER A 153 6.78 -29.36 -37.81
C SER A 153 6.56 -30.79 -38.32
N ALA A 154 7.44 -31.73 -37.95
CA ALA A 154 7.31 -33.15 -38.23
C ALA A 154 6.63 -33.95 -37.10
N GLY A 155 6.35 -33.30 -35.97
CA GLY A 155 5.74 -33.88 -34.78
C GLY A 155 4.22 -34.06 -34.92
N ALA A 156 3.60 -34.62 -33.88
CA ALA A 156 2.17 -34.93 -33.88
C ALA A 156 1.32 -33.64 -33.92
N ALA A 157 1.76 -32.59 -33.23
CA ALA A 157 1.13 -31.28 -33.29
C ALA A 157 1.32 -30.59 -34.66
N GLY A 158 2.40 -30.91 -35.40
CA GLY A 158 2.75 -30.24 -36.66
C GLY A 158 3.07 -28.74 -36.50
N ILE A 159 3.45 -28.31 -35.29
CA ILE A 159 3.73 -26.92 -34.91
C ILE A 159 5.24 -26.77 -34.73
N SER A 160 5.82 -25.70 -35.26
CA SER A 160 7.20 -25.28 -34.98
C SER A 160 7.17 -23.79 -34.66
N THR A 161 7.54 -23.44 -33.42
CA THR A 161 7.62 -22.06 -32.92
C THR A 161 9.07 -21.58 -32.80
N GLY A 162 10.03 -22.41 -33.23
CA GLY A 162 11.36 -22.42 -32.64
C GLY A 162 11.25 -22.95 -31.21
N ALA A 163 12.11 -23.88 -30.82
CA ALA A 163 11.97 -24.71 -29.62
C ALA A 163 11.64 -23.95 -28.32
N GLU A 164 11.92 -22.65 -28.32
CA GLU A 164 11.64 -21.69 -27.27
C GLU A 164 10.88 -20.46 -27.79
N THR A 165 9.95 -19.96 -26.98
CA THR A 165 9.28 -18.67 -27.18
C THR A 165 9.47 -17.79 -25.94
N ALA A 166 9.42 -16.46 -26.10
CA ALA A 166 9.46 -15.56 -24.95
C ALA A 166 8.20 -15.74 -24.09
N ALA A 167 8.37 -15.68 -22.78
CA ALA A 167 7.28 -15.80 -21.82
C ALA A 167 7.44 -14.78 -20.69
N ALA A 168 6.37 -14.61 -19.92
CA ALA A 168 6.40 -13.79 -18.72
C ALA A 168 5.79 -14.54 -17.55
N VAL A 169 6.51 -14.55 -16.43
CA VAL A 169 6.13 -15.24 -15.20
C VAL A 169 6.24 -14.28 -14.03
N VAL A 170 5.34 -14.43 -13.07
CA VAL A 170 5.45 -13.86 -11.75
C VAL A 170 5.51 -14.97 -10.72
N SER A 171 6.37 -14.83 -9.74
CA SER A 171 6.55 -15.79 -8.66
C SER A 171 6.48 -15.06 -7.32
N CYS A 172 5.96 -15.75 -6.32
CA CYS A 172 5.96 -15.30 -4.93
C CYS A 172 6.78 -16.26 -4.08
N GLN A 173 7.55 -15.70 -3.14
CA GLN A 173 8.21 -16.51 -2.12
C GLN A 173 7.23 -16.90 -1.01
N SER A 174 7.59 -17.93 -0.24
CA SER A 174 6.82 -18.26 0.95
C SER A 174 6.92 -17.16 2.01
N GLY A 175 5.87 -17.00 2.81
CA GLY A 175 5.82 -15.92 3.77
C GLY A 175 4.50 -15.79 4.49
N VAL A 176 4.32 -14.65 5.16
CA VAL A 176 3.13 -14.30 5.93
C VAL A 176 2.53 -13.02 5.36
N PHE A 177 1.23 -13.08 5.10
CA PHE A 177 0.43 -11.96 4.60
C PHE A 177 -0.69 -11.65 5.60
N TYR A 178 -0.93 -10.37 5.85
CA TYR A 178 -1.95 -9.94 6.80
C TYR A 178 -3.25 -9.66 6.06
N VAL A 179 -4.28 -10.45 6.36
CA VAL A 179 -5.61 -10.32 5.73
C VAL A 179 -6.73 -10.54 6.73
N GLY A 180 -7.69 -9.62 6.79
CA GLY A 180 -8.93 -9.74 7.53
C GLY A 180 -8.75 -9.99 9.03
N GLY A 181 -7.64 -9.55 9.62
CA GLY A 181 -7.32 -9.82 11.03
C GLY A 181 -6.49 -11.07 11.28
N TYR A 182 -6.11 -11.81 10.25
CA TYR A 182 -5.34 -13.04 10.33
C TYR A 182 -3.95 -12.88 9.69
N PHE A 183 -2.98 -13.56 10.27
CA PHE A 183 -1.66 -13.76 9.68
C PHE A 183 -1.71 -15.08 8.89
N VAL A 184 -1.88 -14.97 7.58
CA VAL A 184 -2.07 -16.13 6.70
C VAL A 184 -0.75 -16.48 6.05
N PHE A 185 -0.36 -17.75 6.18
CA PHE A 185 0.84 -18.25 5.53
C PHE A 185 0.58 -18.49 4.04
N LYS A 186 1.51 -18.02 3.21
CA LYS A 186 1.52 -18.23 1.76
C LYS A 186 2.72 -19.10 1.42
N GLU A 187 2.47 -20.21 0.73
CA GLU A 187 3.54 -21.02 0.14
C GLU A 187 4.11 -20.36 -1.12
N ALA A 188 5.34 -20.70 -1.48
CA ALA A 188 5.91 -20.24 -2.74
C ALA A 188 5.05 -20.74 -3.93
N GLU A 189 4.81 -19.85 -4.89
CA GLU A 189 3.96 -20.15 -6.06
C GLU A 189 4.40 -19.30 -7.24
N SER A 190 4.35 -19.89 -8.44
CA SER A 190 4.61 -19.22 -9.71
C SER A 190 3.35 -19.22 -10.57
N LEU A 191 3.10 -18.10 -11.24
CA LEU A 191 2.00 -17.91 -12.17
C LEU A 191 2.55 -17.42 -13.51
N ILE A 192 2.14 -18.11 -14.58
CA ILE A 192 2.44 -17.70 -15.96
C ILE A 192 1.48 -16.56 -16.33
N LEU A 193 2.03 -15.40 -16.65
CA LEU A 193 1.25 -14.25 -17.14
C LEU A 193 1.01 -14.35 -18.64
N GLU A 194 2.07 -14.67 -19.38
CA GLU A 194 2.03 -14.84 -20.83
C GLU A 194 2.85 -16.06 -21.21
N LYS A 195 2.26 -16.95 -22.01
CA LYS A 195 2.93 -18.17 -22.48
C LYS A 195 3.85 -17.91 -23.66
N PHE A 196 3.52 -16.93 -24.51
CA PHE A 196 4.17 -16.72 -25.82
C PHE A 196 4.50 -15.24 -26.09
N SER A 197 4.55 -14.41 -25.05
CA SER A 197 4.85 -12.98 -25.14
C SER A 197 5.66 -12.50 -23.92
N SER A 198 6.48 -11.47 -24.12
CA SER A 198 7.24 -10.79 -23.06
C SER A 198 6.62 -9.45 -22.62
N THR A 199 5.43 -9.10 -23.12
CA THR A 199 4.76 -7.81 -22.86
C THR A 199 3.41 -7.97 -22.13
N PRO A 200 3.36 -8.59 -20.94
CA PRO A 200 2.13 -8.75 -20.16
C PRO A 200 1.56 -7.41 -19.70
N SER A 201 0.23 -7.33 -19.59
CA SER A 201 -0.46 -6.19 -18.98
C SER A 201 -1.52 -6.68 -17.99
N TYR A 202 -1.15 -6.75 -16.70
CA TYR A 202 -1.99 -7.33 -15.65
C TYR A 202 -1.81 -6.61 -14.31
N ARG A 203 -2.83 -6.69 -13.47
CA ARG A 203 -2.77 -6.48 -12.03
C ARG A 203 -2.50 -7.83 -11.38
N VAL A 204 -1.41 -7.94 -10.66
CA VAL A 204 -0.98 -9.19 -10.00
C VAL A 204 -1.06 -8.99 -8.49
N GLY A 205 -1.55 -10.02 -7.81
CA GLY A 205 -1.82 -9.93 -6.38
C GLY A 205 -2.26 -11.26 -5.79
N PHE A 206 -2.72 -11.22 -4.55
CA PHE A 206 -3.30 -12.37 -3.89
C PHE A 206 -4.82 -12.32 -3.93
N GLN A 207 -5.41 -13.38 -4.47
CA GLN A 207 -6.83 -13.67 -4.30
C GLN A 207 -7.03 -14.42 -3.00
N VAL A 208 -7.90 -13.90 -2.15
CA VAL A 208 -8.27 -14.51 -0.87
C VAL A 208 -9.49 -15.38 -1.08
N THR A 209 -9.42 -16.62 -0.59
CA THR A 209 -10.55 -17.56 -0.61
C THR A 209 -10.80 -18.08 0.79
N GLU A 210 -12.03 -17.89 1.27
CA GLU A 210 -12.51 -18.40 2.55
C GLU A 210 -13.19 -19.76 2.34
N SER A 211 -12.87 -20.74 3.18
CA SER A 211 -13.51 -22.05 3.14
C SER A 211 -13.57 -22.70 4.52
N ILE A 212 -14.53 -23.60 4.68
CA ILE A 212 -14.63 -24.48 5.84
C ILE A 212 -14.31 -25.88 5.37
N ILE A 213 -13.25 -26.47 5.92
CA ILE A 213 -12.82 -27.83 5.63
C ILE A 213 -13.42 -28.77 6.68
N ASN A 214 -14.11 -29.79 6.23
CA ASN A 214 -14.71 -30.84 7.06
C ASN A 214 -13.98 -32.18 6.86
N SER A 215 -14.33 -33.18 7.68
CA SER A 215 -13.74 -34.52 7.62
C SER A 215 -14.04 -35.29 6.33
N ASP A 216 -15.10 -34.91 5.60
CA ASP A 216 -15.42 -35.51 4.29
C ASP A 216 -14.43 -35.04 3.22
N THR A 217 -13.94 -33.80 3.34
CA THR A 217 -12.98 -33.19 2.43
C THR A 217 -11.54 -33.55 2.81
N ASP A 218 -11.22 -33.58 4.10
CA ASP A 218 -9.89 -33.92 4.61
C ASP A 218 -9.97 -35.05 5.65
N GLY A 219 -9.58 -36.25 5.22
CA GLY A 219 -9.57 -37.44 6.07
C GLY A 219 -8.62 -37.37 7.26
N ASN A 220 -7.65 -36.44 7.27
CA ASN A 220 -6.77 -36.23 8.43
C ASN A 220 -7.49 -35.56 9.61
N LEU A 221 -8.72 -35.05 9.40
CA LEU A 221 -9.55 -34.51 10.47
C LEU A 221 -10.35 -35.62 11.20
N LEU A 222 -10.24 -36.88 10.78
CA LEU A 222 -10.80 -38.03 11.51
C LEU A 222 -9.95 -38.36 12.73
N ASP A 223 -10.60 -38.83 13.80
CA ASP A 223 -9.89 -39.28 15.00
C ASP A 223 -8.91 -40.43 14.67
N PRO A 224 -7.62 -40.31 15.02
CA PRO A 224 -6.66 -41.38 14.79
C PRO A 224 -6.91 -42.54 15.77
N ALA A 225 -7.43 -43.66 15.28
CA ALA A 225 -7.38 -44.94 16.00
C ALA A 225 -6.03 -45.63 15.74
N GLN A 226 -5.56 -46.49 16.64
CA GLN A 226 -4.24 -47.14 16.51
C GLN A 226 -4.03 -47.74 15.10
N GLY A 227 -3.22 -47.05 14.28
CA GLY A 227 -2.84 -47.48 12.93
C GLY A 227 -3.84 -47.20 11.80
N ALA A 228 -5.00 -46.57 12.05
CA ALA A 228 -5.98 -46.23 11.00
C ALA A 228 -6.94 -45.09 11.40
N TYR A 229 -7.48 -44.37 10.42
CA TYR A 229 -8.49 -43.34 10.65
C TYR A 229 -9.86 -43.94 11.01
N ASN A 230 -10.51 -43.40 12.02
CA ASN A 230 -11.85 -43.81 12.42
C ASN A 230 -12.91 -43.03 11.63
N TYR A 231 -13.40 -43.62 10.53
CA TYR A 231 -14.44 -43.02 9.67
C TYR A 231 -15.78 -42.74 10.37
N ALA A 232 -16.00 -43.25 11.59
CA ALA A 232 -17.19 -42.98 12.39
C ALA A 232 -17.02 -41.82 13.40
N ALA A 233 -15.82 -41.22 13.48
CA ALA A 233 -15.50 -40.14 14.40
C ALA A 233 -14.92 -38.93 13.66
N ALA A 234 -15.81 -38.14 13.07
CA ALA A 234 -15.46 -36.86 12.46
C ALA A 234 -14.94 -35.88 13.52
N GLY A 235 -13.74 -35.34 13.31
CA GLY A 235 -13.23 -34.23 14.10
C GLY A 235 -13.90 -32.91 13.74
N ALA A 236 -13.56 -31.86 14.48
CA ALA A 236 -14.11 -30.52 14.23
C ALA A 236 -13.69 -29.98 12.86
N ASN A 237 -14.56 -29.17 12.25
CA ASN A 237 -14.26 -28.47 11.00
C ASN A 237 -13.15 -27.40 11.21
N ARG A 238 -12.51 -26.97 10.12
CA ARG A 238 -11.44 -25.95 10.12
C ARG A 238 -11.81 -24.79 9.23
N PHE A 239 -11.76 -23.57 9.75
CA PHE A 239 -11.78 -22.38 8.91
C PHE A 239 -10.42 -22.21 8.24
N LYS A 240 -10.42 -22.08 6.92
CA LYS A 240 -9.21 -21.96 6.11
C LYS A 240 -9.33 -20.71 5.24
N ILE A 241 -8.33 -19.84 5.38
CA ILE A 241 -8.08 -18.74 4.45
C ILE A 241 -6.93 -19.20 3.54
N ALA A 242 -7.19 -19.22 2.25
CA ALA A 242 -6.18 -19.52 1.24
C ALA A 242 -5.85 -18.25 0.45
N LEU A 243 -4.56 -18.05 0.19
CA LEU A 243 -4.05 -16.99 -0.66
C LEU A 243 -3.52 -17.63 -1.95
N GLY A 244 -4.17 -17.34 -3.07
CA GLY A 244 -3.73 -17.77 -4.39
C GLY A 244 -3.09 -16.62 -5.15
N LEU A 245 -1.92 -16.84 -5.76
CA LEU A 245 -1.34 -15.86 -6.68
C LEU A 245 -2.24 -15.76 -7.93
N SER A 246 -2.72 -14.56 -8.23
CA SER A 246 -3.65 -14.33 -9.33
C SER A 246 -3.27 -13.10 -10.15
N ALA A 247 -3.59 -13.15 -11.44
CA ALA A 247 -3.44 -12.05 -12.38
C ALA A 247 -4.82 -11.68 -12.93
N LYS A 248 -5.12 -10.38 -12.90
CA LYS A 248 -6.36 -9.80 -13.41
C LYS A 248 -6.02 -8.85 -14.54
N ALA A 249 -6.68 -9.03 -15.69
CA ALA A 249 -6.58 -8.07 -16.77
C ALA A 249 -7.10 -6.70 -16.30
N TYR A 250 -6.61 -5.65 -16.94
CA TYR A 250 -7.16 -4.30 -16.80
C TYR A 250 -7.02 -3.57 -18.13
N THR A 251 -8.00 -2.73 -18.45
CA THR A 251 -7.92 -1.82 -19.59
C THR A 251 -7.37 -0.48 -19.10
N ALA A 252 -6.70 0.27 -19.98
CA ALA A 252 -6.17 1.60 -19.63
C ALA A 252 -7.30 2.62 -19.34
N GLU A 253 -8.52 2.36 -19.82
CA GLU A 253 -9.70 3.21 -19.60
C GLU A 253 -10.44 2.90 -18.29
N ASP A 254 -10.34 1.69 -17.72
CA ASP A 254 -11.13 1.29 -16.55
C ASP A 254 -10.44 1.62 -15.22
N LYS A 255 -10.61 2.86 -14.76
CA LYS A 255 -10.28 3.25 -13.37
C LYS A 255 -11.17 2.58 -12.31
N VAL A 256 -12.25 1.90 -12.71
CA VAL A 256 -13.31 1.39 -11.83
C VAL A 256 -13.11 -0.10 -11.46
N GLU A 257 -12.41 -0.89 -12.27
CA GLU A 257 -12.17 -2.32 -12.00
C GLU A 257 -11.25 -2.58 -10.78
N ALA A 258 -10.49 -1.59 -10.33
CA ALA A 258 -9.75 -1.67 -9.07
C ALA A 258 -10.66 -1.77 -7.82
N ALA A 259 -11.93 -1.39 -7.96
CA ALA A 259 -12.92 -1.48 -6.89
C ALA A 259 -13.89 -2.68 -7.05
N ALA A 260 -13.78 -3.46 -8.14
CA ALA A 260 -14.76 -4.51 -8.46
C ALA A 260 -14.31 -5.94 -8.07
N ASP A 261 -13.00 -6.19 -7.96
CA ASP A 261 -12.49 -7.50 -7.55
C ASP A 261 -12.54 -7.65 -6.02
N GLU A 262 -13.68 -8.11 -5.50
CA GLU A 262 -13.81 -8.52 -4.10
C GLU A 262 -12.73 -9.56 -3.75
N ASN A 263 -12.11 -9.39 -2.57
CA ASN A 263 -11.09 -10.30 -2.02
C ASN A 263 -9.77 -10.38 -2.82
N PHE A 264 -9.45 -9.40 -3.67
CA PHE A 264 -8.17 -9.32 -4.38
C PHE A 264 -7.29 -8.17 -3.85
N TYR A 265 -6.07 -8.50 -3.42
CA TYR A 265 -5.07 -7.52 -2.99
C TYR A 265 -4.01 -7.36 -4.07
N GLN A 266 -4.02 -6.22 -4.77
CA GLN A 266 -3.02 -5.88 -5.79
C GLN A 266 -1.66 -5.59 -5.13
N LEU A 267 -0.61 -6.25 -5.61
CA LEU A 267 0.77 -6.04 -5.16
C LEU A 267 1.68 -5.55 -6.27
N LEU A 268 1.38 -5.90 -7.52
CA LEU A 268 2.16 -5.52 -8.70
C LEU A 268 1.23 -5.13 -9.83
N LYS A 269 1.55 -4.03 -10.53
CA LYS A 269 0.85 -3.61 -11.75
C LYS A 269 1.85 -3.56 -12.90
N LEU A 270 1.51 -4.25 -13.99
CA LEU A 270 2.34 -4.37 -15.19
C LEU A 270 1.61 -3.77 -16.39
N SER A 271 2.30 -2.95 -17.17
CA SER A 271 1.80 -2.43 -18.46
C SER A 271 2.82 -2.70 -19.55
N SER A 272 2.44 -3.43 -20.59
CA SER A 272 3.29 -3.76 -21.73
C SER A 272 4.66 -4.34 -21.33
N GLY A 273 4.69 -5.14 -20.26
CA GLY A 273 5.89 -5.75 -19.71
C GLY A 273 6.72 -4.87 -18.75
N VAL A 274 6.28 -3.64 -18.48
CA VAL A 274 6.96 -2.70 -17.55
C VAL A 274 6.21 -2.63 -16.22
N LYS A 275 6.95 -2.66 -15.10
CA LYS A 275 6.40 -2.46 -13.75
C LYS A 275 5.96 -1.00 -13.57
N LEU A 276 4.68 -0.78 -13.24
CA LEU A 276 4.13 0.54 -12.92
C LEU A 276 4.04 0.77 -11.41
N GLU A 277 3.54 -0.21 -10.68
CA GLU A 277 3.37 -0.16 -9.22
C GLU A 277 3.84 -1.49 -8.64
N GLU A 278 4.56 -1.44 -7.51
CA GLU A 278 5.08 -2.62 -6.84
C GLU A 278 5.09 -2.38 -5.32
N THR A 279 4.53 -3.32 -4.58
CA THR A 279 4.48 -3.31 -3.11
C THR A 279 5.28 -4.50 -2.58
N ASN A 280 6.53 -4.25 -2.19
CA ASN A 280 7.43 -5.28 -1.65
C ASN A 280 7.71 -5.13 -0.15
N TYR A 281 7.20 -4.06 0.47
CA TYR A 281 7.42 -3.78 1.88
C TYR A 281 6.10 -3.86 2.65
N PRO A 282 6.15 -4.21 3.94
CA PRO A 282 4.99 -4.08 4.80
C PRO A 282 4.46 -2.66 4.82
N ILE A 283 3.15 -2.53 4.63
CA ILE A 283 2.43 -1.28 4.80
C ILE A 283 1.98 -1.24 6.26
N TYR A 284 2.50 -0.26 7.01
CA TYR A 284 2.21 -0.13 8.43
C TYR A 284 0.95 0.73 8.62
N SER A 285 0.23 0.47 9.71
CA SER A 285 -0.98 1.23 10.04
C SER A 285 -0.62 2.51 10.82
N ASP A 286 -0.94 2.59 12.11
CA ASP A 286 -0.68 3.81 12.91
C ASP A 286 0.80 4.06 13.20
N LEU A 287 1.63 3.01 13.14
CA LEU A 287 3.09 3.14 13.25
C LEU A 287 3.66 4.00 12.13
N GLU A 288 3.17 3.84 10.89
CA GLU A 288 3.63 4.62 9.75
C GLU A 288 3.39 6.11 9.96
N LYS A 289 2.19 6.48 10.41
CA LYS A 289 1.82 7.87 10.69
C LYS A 289 2.74 8.51 11.74
N THR A 290 3.08 7.74 12.77
CA THR A 290 3.97 8.22 13.84
C THR A 290 5.40 8.40 13.36
N LEU A 291 5.91 7.45 12.56
CA LEU A 291 7.24 7.53 11.96
C LEU A 291 7.32 8.69 10.96
N ALA A 292 6.31 8.83 10.09
CA ALA A 292 6.22 9.93 9.13
C ALA A 292 6.22 11.30 9.83
N LYS A 293 5.47 11.43 10.93
CA LYS A 293 5.48 12.66 11.75
C LYS A 293 6.87 12.94 12.33
N ARG A 294 7.54 11.94 12.89
CA ARG A 294 8.90 12.12 13.45
C ARG A 294 9.90 12.53 12.38
N THR A 295 9.84 11.91 11.21
CA THR A 295 10.70 12.29 10.07
C THR A 295 10.42 13.72 9.64
N TYR A 296 9.17 14.16 9.60
CA TYR A 296 8.82 15.55 9.28
C TYR A 296 9.29 16.53 10.35
N ASP A 297 9.07 16.23 11.64
CA ASP A 297 9.50 17.09 12.75
C ASP A 297 11.05 17.19 12.82
N GLU A 298 11.78 16.16 12.38
CA GLU A 298 13.26 16.09 12.32
C GLU A 298 13.87 16.61 10.99
N SER A 299 13.10 16.63 9.90
CA SER A 299 13.60 16.99 8.56
C SER A 299 12.85 18.15 7.92
N GLY A 300 11.97 18.82 8.66
CA GLY A 300 11.12 19.91 8.17
C GLY A 300 11.88 21.18 7.79
N ASP A 301 11.17 22.30 7.72
CA ASP A 301 11.76 23.55 7.24
C ASP A 301 12.69 24.17 8.30
N TYR A 302 13.99 23.93 8.18
CA TYR A 302 15.01 24.56 8.99
C TYR A 302 15.52 25.86 8.35
N THR A 303 15.71 26.90 9.16
CA THR A 303 16.50 28.06 8.74
C THR A 303 17.98 27.72 8.85
N LEU A 304 18.70 27.74 7.72
CA LEU A 304 20.14 27.45 7.67
C LEU A 304 21.00 28.52 8.37
N THR A 305 20.48 29.74 8.46
CA THR A 305 21.14 30.86 9.15
C THR A 305 20.16 31.53 10.11
N PRO A 306 20.49 31.63 11.41
CA PRO A 306 19.67 32.40 12.34
C PRO A 306 19.66 33.87 11.89
N PHE A 307 18.47 34.45 11.70
CA PHE A 307 18.37 35.87 11.43
C PHE A 307 18.51 36.64 12.75
N ASN A 308 19.52 37.49 12.82
CA ASN A 308 19.71 38.34 13.99
C ASN A 308 18.70 39.49 13.94
N LEU A 309 17.73 39.49 14.85
CA LEU A 309 16.88 40.64 15.10
C LEU A 309 17.74 41.72 15.77
N GLN A 310 17.98 42.82 15.07
CA GLN A 310 18.72 43.96 15.62
C GLN A 310 17.77 45.12 15.87
N LEU A 311 17.94 45.77 17.02
CA LEU A 311 17.29 47.03 17.32
C LEU A 311 18.08 48.14 16.62
N ALA A 312 17.60 48.60 15.48
CA ALA A 312 18.23 49.69 14.74
C ALA A 312 17.81 51.04 15.36
N THR A 313 18.79 51.94 15.56
CA THR A 313 18.49 53.31 15.97
C THR A 313 17.80 54.04 14.83
N HIS A 314 16.52 54.37 15.01
CA HIS A 314 15.73 55.17 14.08
C HIS A 314 15.61 56.57 14.65
N GLN A 315 15.81 57.62 13.84
CA GLN A 315 15.42 58.98 14.22
C GLN A 315 13.90 58.98 14.27
N GLY A 316 13.36 58.78 15.46
CA GLY A 316 11.96 58.41 15.63
C GLY A 316 10.98 59.32 14.91
N ILE A 317 9.86 58.75 14.45
CA ILE A 317 8.81 59.54 13.83
C ILE A 317 8.13 60.35 14.94
N THR A 318 8.18 61.68 14.85
CA THR A 318 7.48 62.58 15.79
C THR A 318 6.54 63.52 15.06
N GLY A 319 5.36 63.74 15.63
CA GLY A 319 4.36 64.59 15.01
C GLY A 319 3.20 64.92 15.94
N THR A 320 2.39 65.89 15.54
CA THR A 320 1.21 66.34 16.29
C THR A 320 -0.03 66.35 15.40
N THR A 321 -1.19 66.02 15.98
CA THR A 321 -2.47 66.18 15.29
C THR A 321 -2.94 67.63 15.33
N ALA A 322 -3.53 68.10 14.24
CA ALA A 322 -4.22 69.40 14.19
C ALA A 322 -5.74 69.20 14.27
N ASN A 323 -6.45 70.17 14.86
CA ASN A 323 -7.91 70.18 14.87
C ASN A 323 -8.45 70.61 13.50
N SER A 324 -9.07 69.67 12.77
CA SER A 324 -9.69 69.94 11.46
C SER A 324 -11.16 70.38 11.54
N GLY A 325 -11.78 70.42 12.72
CA GLY A 325 -13.21 70.71 12.89
C GLY A 325 -14.14 69.51 12.61
N SER A 326 -15.44 69.68 12.89
CA SER A 326 -16.44 68.61 12.72
C SER A 326 -16.67 68.29 11.23
N GLY A 327 -16.35 67.06 10.82
CA GLY A 327 -16.62 66.54 9.46
C GLY A 327 -15.46 66.61 8.47
N ALA A 328 -14.29 67.12 8.86
CA ALA A 328 -13.08 67.12 8.04
C ALA A 328 -12.08 66.03 8.50
N PRO A 329 -11.24 65.48 7.60
CA PRO A 329 -10.24 64.48 7.98
C PRO A 329 -9.23 65.08 8.95
N SER A 330 -8.91 64.34 10.01
CA SER A 330 -7.91 64.76 10.99
C SER A 330 -6.52 64.72 10.34
N THR A 331 -5.71 65.76 10.52
CA THR A 331 -4.37 65.82 9.92
C THR A 331 -3.30 65.59 10.98
N LEU A 332 -2.28 64.84 10.59
CA LEU A 332 -1.06 64.62 11.34
C LEU A 332 0.06 65.39 10.66
N THR A 333 0.74 66.24 11.43
CA THR A 333 1.91 67.00 10.96
C THR A 333 3.15 66.51 11.69
N GLY A 334 4.11 66.00 10.93
CA GLY A 334 5.40 65.55 11.43
C GLY A 334 6.42 66.68 11.56
N THR A 335 7.35 66.54 12.51
CA THR A 335 8.50 67.43 12.67
C THR A 335 9.78 66.61 12.47
N GLY A 336 10.54 66.90 11.42
CA GLY A 336 11.77 66.15 11.10
C GLY A 336 11.53 64.73 10.59
N THR A 337 10.39 64.49 9.92
CA THR A 337 9.94 63.17 9.46
C THR A 337 10.01 63.05 7.93
N SER A 338 9.98 61.82 7.42
CA SER A 338 9.76 61.50 6.01
C SER A 338 8.61 60.49 5.87
N PHE A 339 7.39 60.93 6.20
CA PHE A 339 6.19 60.08 6.21
C PHE A 339 5.96 59.33 4.89
N ASP A 340 6.42 59.85 3.77
CA ASP A 340 6.33 59.23 2.44
C ASP A 340 7.14 57.94 2.31
N THR A 341 8.18 57.76 3.13
CA THR A 341 8.98 56.53 3.20
C THR A 341 8.77 55.76 4.50
N GLU A 342 8.27 56.43 5.53
CA GLU A 342 8.16 55.90 6.89
C GLU A 342 6.76 55.38 7.25
N LEU A 343 5.71 55.84 6.56
CA LEU A 343 4.31 55.46 6.81
C LEU A 343 3.62 55.06 5.50
N ALA A 344 2.70 54.12 5.58
CA ALA A 344 1.81 53.73 4.50
C ALA A 344 0.34 53.92 4.89
N ALA A 345 -0.53 54.05 3.89
CA ALA A 345 -1.97 54.02 4.13
C ALA A 345 -2.37 52.66 4.74
N GLY A 346 -3.16 52.68 5.81
CA GLY A 346 -3.54 51.51 6.58
C GLY A 346 -2.72 51.30 7.87
N ASP A 347 -1.60 51.99 8.03
CA ASP A 347 -0.78 51.88 9.25
C ASP A 347 -1.54 52.42 10.47
N VAL A 348 -1.44 51.71 11.60
CA VAL A 348 -2.07 52.11 12.86
C VAL A 348 -1.05 52.85 13.71
N VAL A 349 -1.36 54.09 14.06
CA VAL A 349 -0.55 54.95 14.92
C VAL A 349 -1.20 55.14 16.28
N PHE A 350 -0.39 55.05 17.34
CA PHE A 350 -0.81 55.34 18.70
C PHE A 350 -0.63 56.83 19.00
N LEU A 351 -1.66 57.44 19.57
CA LEU A 351 -1.67 58.87 19.87
C LEU A 351 -1.39 59.11 21.36
N SER A 352 -0.55 60.10 21.63
CA SER A 352 -0.06 60.53 22.94
C SER A 352 0.49 59.40 23.81
N GLY A 353 1.02 58.34 23.18
CA GLY A 353 1.54 57.14 23.87
C GLY A 353 0.48 56.25 24.52
N ASN A 354 -0.81 56.45 24.20
CA ASN A 354 -1.91 55.68 24.78
C ASN A 354 -2.31 54.53 23.85
N THR A 355 -2.17 53.28 24.32
CA THR A 355 -2.50 52.07 23.56
C THR A 355 -3.99 51.92 23.24
N ALA A 356 -4.87 52.66 23.93
CA ALA A 356 -6.31 52.66 23.68
C ALA A 356 -6.75 53.75 22.68
N GLN A 357 -5.90 54.74 22.40
CA GLN A 357 -6.20 55.82 21.44
C GLN A 357 -5.35 55.65 20.19
N THR A 358 -5.91 54.96 19.20
CA THR A 358 -5.27 54.70 17.90
C THR A 358 -5.95 55.49 16.79
N ALA A 359 -5.18 55.83 15.77
CA ALA A 359 -5.68 56.29 14.48
C ALA A 359 -5.04 55.46 13.36
N THR A 360 -5.72 55.37 12.23
CA THR A 360 -5.19 54.75 11.02
C THR A 360 -4.77 55.83 10.03
N ILE A 361 -3.61 55.67 9.40
CA ILE A 361 -3.17 56.55 8.31
C ILE A 361 -4.10 56.30 7.11
N SER A 362 -4.89 57.30 6.75
CA SER A 362 -5.79 57.23 5.60
C SER A 362 -5.02 57.43 4.29
N ALA A 363 -4.15 58.45 4.26
CA ALA A 363 -3.24 58.70 3.15
C ALA A 363 -2.09 59.59 3.63
N VAL A 364 -0.87 59.29 3.15
CA VAL A 364 0.27 60.20 3.29
C VAL A 364 0.20 61.24 2.18
N THR A 365 0.13 62.51 2.56
CA THR A 365 -0.01 63.63 1.61
C THR A 365 1.35 64.11 1.13
N ASN A 366 2.35 64.14 2.02
CA ASN A 366 3.75 64.41 1.73
C ASN A 366 4.63 63.93 2.89
N SER A 367 5.95 64.16 2.82
CA SER A 367 6.94 63.76 3.83
C SER A 367 6.67 64.26 5.26
N THR A 368 5.82 65.27 5.45
CA THR A 368 5.50 65.85 6.76
C THR A 368 4.02 65.86 7.11
N VAL A 369 3.13 65.46 6.19
CA VAL A 369 1.67 65.54 6.41
C VAL A 369 1.01 64.23 6.01
N ALA A 370 0.24 63.67 6.93
CA ALA A 370 -0.64 62.52 6.68
C ALA A 370 -2.06 62.83 7.17
N THR A 371 -3.04 62.20 6.53
CA THR A 371 -4.44 62.25 6.97
C THR A 371 -4.76 61.01 7.77
N LEU A 372 -5.56 61.18 8.81
CA LEU A 372 -5.95 60.14 9.76
C LEU A 372 -7.44 59.84 9.63
N THR A 373 -7.75 58.56 9.79
CA THR A 373 -9.11 58.06 10.01
C THR A 373 -9.13 57.28 11.32
N GLY A 374 -10.27 57.23 11.98
CA GLY A 374 -10.41 56.49 13.23
C GLY A 374 -11.86 56.15 13.50
N THR A 375 -12.08 55.14 14.34
CA THR A 375 -13.41 54.77 14.82
C THR A 375 -13.88 55.82 15.85
N PRO A 376 -15.14 56.29 15.80
CA PRO A 376 -15.66 57.23 16.79
C PRO A 376 -15.44 56.71 18.22
N GLY A 377 -14.68 57.45 19.04
CA GLY A 377 -14.37 57.09 20.43
C GLY A 377 -12.92 56.66 20.71
N THR A 378 -12.10 56.37 19.68
CA THR A 378 -10.64 56.07 19.83
C THR A 378 -9.77 57.21 19.29
N LEU A 379 -10.19 57.85 18.18
CA LEU A 379 -9.72 59.15 17.74
C LEU A 379 -10.78 60.19 18.12
N VAL A 380 -10.45 61.11 19.04
CA VAL A 380 -11.36 62.22 19.37
C VAL A 380 -11.29 63.23 18.22
N THR A 381 -12.17 63.05 17.24
CA THR A 381 -12.39 64.05 16.18
C THR A 381 -12.65 65.40 16.86
N ALA A 382 -11.78 66.37 16.58
CA ALA A 382 -11.72 67.73 17.13
C ALA A 382 -10.75 68.04 18.30
N THR A 383 -9.83 67.15 18.67
CA THR A 383 -8.76 67.48 19.64
C THR A 383 -7.40 67.70 18.94
N SER A 384 -6.90 68.94 19.00
CA SER A 384 -5.54 69.29 18.56
C SER A 384 -4.50 68.91 19.61
N GLY A 385 -3.29 68.57 19.18
CA GLY A 385 -2.13 68.45 20.08
C GLY A 385 -1.83 67.04 20.59
N GLN A 386 -2.47 66.00 20.05
CA GLN A 386 -2.06 64.63 20.33
C GLN A 386 -0.73 64.35 19.63
N THR A 387 0.20 63.67 20.31
CA THR A 387 1.56 63.45 19.78
C THR A 387 1.77 62.02 19.32
N ILE A 388 2.53 61.80 18.26
CA ILE A 388 3.11 60.48 17.96
C ILE A 388 4.59 60.50 18.29
N LYS A 389 5.09 59.40 18.86
CA LYS A 389 6.51 59.18 19.12
C LYS A 389 6.83 57.72 18.88
N PHE A 390 7.60 57.42 17.84
CA PHE A 390 8.12 56.09 17.56
C PHE A 390 9.64 56.11 17.68
N GLU A 391 10.18 55.74 18.83
CA GLU A 391 11.63 55.87 19.10
C GLU A 391 12.45 54.64 18.68
N SER A 392 11.81 53.58 18.18
CA SER A 392 12.50 52.31 17.87
C SER A 392 11.85 51.55 16.72
N LYS A 393 12.68 50.99 15.82
CA LYS A 393 12.26 50.10 14.73
C LYS A 393 13.01 48.77 14.87
N PHE A 394 12.28 47.67 14.87
CA PHE A 394 12.87 46.34 14.73
C PHE A 394 13.10 46.07 13.24
N SER A 395 14.33 45.72 12.86
CA SER A 395 14.65 45.26 11.51
C SER A 395 15.21 43.86 11.59
N ALA A 396 14.75 42.98 10.71
CA ALA A 396 15.54 41.81 10.36
C ALA A 396 16.78 42.36 9.63
N GLY A 397 17.97 42.12 10.19
CA GLY A 397 19.21 42.48 9.52
C GLY A 397 19.32 41.69 8.22
N VAL A 398 19.52 42.38 7.10
CA VAL A 398 20.01 41.76 5.86
C VAL A 398 21.52 41.88 5.84
#